data_AF-A0A1L7I8B6-F1
#
_entry.id   AF-A0A1L7I8B6-F1
#
_cell.length_a   1.000
_cell.length_b   1.000
_cell.length_c   1.000
_cell.angle_alpha   90.00
_cell.angle_beta   90.00
_cell.angle_gamma   90.00
#
_symmetry.space_group_name_H-M   'P 1'
#
loop_
_entity.id
_entity.type
_entity.pdbx_description
1 polymer ?
#
loop_
_entity_poly.entity_id
_entity_poly.type
_entity_poly.pdbx_seq_one_letter_code
_entity_poly.pdbx_strand_id
1 'polypeptide(L)'
;MTKFNTVDPAFKIKVALDTQLLAYLIDDSYPSFTRFYECLKNSPFVDIVCSRFVTFEYIGIRKLEHYLRKLYSSTNGKMNFSSALKYRNEFKAPELDYEQCYESIKLDIEAELTKLNDDYGIQYEDNILHQGLWHPHQELLLSSRISKEDCLVLLSSIFPQDMVRESHSVFLTNDNQFYKSFCGKKGYRMQAIDEVFDNNGLVKPETFNIKKISAQNSEVFNLTETIEDDKVDNLALNFIFDQICIKNENLILGKTIKCDCSKNLKKTMLCFELLENIELPEKLYTAILYRNDKELDLYIHHTSFKDFHNVTRIEEFPYVGNGNLSSRLITLLIKAKDSSPIDENLMTLLTAKDNVIFVHPDNSI
;
A
#
# COMPACT_ATOMS: atom_id res chain seq x y z
N MET A 1 22.46 16.35 11.04
CA MET A 1 20.99 16.34 11.14
C MET A 1 20.56 14.88 11.23
N THR A 2 20.15 14.44 12.40
CA THR A 2 19.50 13.14 12.61
C THR A 2 18.11 13.24 11.97
N LYS A 3 17.93 12.66 10.77
CA LYS A 3 16.59 12.44 10.20
C LYS A 3 15.87 11.48 11.14
N PHE A 4 15.00 11.98 12.01
CA PHE A 4 14.00 11.15 12.63
C PHE A 4 13.00 10.78 11.51
N ASN A 5 13.22 9.63 10.88
CA ASN A 5 12.34 9.04 9.87
C ASN A 5 11.05 8.52 10.51
N THR A 6 10.28 9.39 11.15
CA THR A 6 8.90 9.09 11.51
C THR A 6 8.01 9.95 10.65
N VAL A 7 7.66 9.41 9.48
CA VAL A 7 6.56 9.92 8.68
C VAL A 7 5.30 9.88 9.53
N ASP A 8 4.49 10.94 9.46
CA ASP A 8 3.22 11.03 10.17
C ASP A 8 2.32 9.82 9.78
N PRO A 9 1.75 9.07 10.76
CA PRO A 9 0.91 7.91 10.49
C PRO A 9 -0.26 8.15 9.52
N ALA A 10 -0.76 9.38 9.40
CA ALA A 10 -1.79 9.73 8.41
C ALA A 10 -1.33 9.49 6.97
N PHE A 11 -0.03 9.65 6.70
CA PHE A 11 0.57 9.46 5.37
C PHE A 11 1.18 8.07 5.18
N LYS A 12 1.19 7.22 6.21
CA LYS A 12 1.59 5.82 6.06
C LYS A 12 0.48 4.99 5.44
N ILE A 13 0.79 4.11 4.50
CA ILE A 13 -0.15 3.14 3.92
C ILE A 13 0.18 1.73 4.40
N LYS A 14 -0.86 0.93 4.64
CA LYS A 14 -0.70 -0.50 4.92
C LYS A 14 -0.83 -1.31 3.64
N VAL A 15 0.14 -2.16 3.38
CA VAL A 15 0.11 -3.10 2.25
C VAL A 15 0.10 -4.51 2.79
N ALA A 16 -1.02 -5.19 2.61
CA ALA A 16 -1.23 -6.58 2.96
C ALA A 16 -0.87 -7.51 1.80
N LEU A 17 -0.21 -8.62 2.13
CA LEU A 17 0.16 -9.65 1.16
C LEU A 17 -0.68 -10.92 1.32
N ASP A 18 -1.09 -11.47 0.18
CA ASP A 18 -1.63 -12.81 0.04
C ASP A 18 -0.55 -13.90 0.23
N THR A 19 -0.96 -15.11 0.63
CA THR A 19 -0.09 -16.24 0.99
C THR A 19 0.87 -16.64 -0.13
N GLN A 20 0.39 -16.64 -1.38
CA GLN A 20 1.22 -17.00 -2.54
C GLN A 20 2.40 -16.04 -2.73
N LEU A 21 2.23 -14.77 -2.41
CA LEU A 21 3.27 -13.76 -2.55
C LEU A 21 4.42 -14.00 -1.56
N LEU A 22 4.12 -14.50 -0.36
CA LEU A 22 5.14 -14.86 0.63
C LEU A 22 6.04 -15.99 0.10
N ALA A 23 5.45 -17.00 -0.52
CA ALA A 23 6.20 -18.10 -1.13
C ALA A 23 7.10 -17.60 -2.28
N TYR A 24 6.62 -16.66 -3.10
CA TYR A 24 7.42 -16.08 -4.17
C TYR A 24 8.62 -15.29 -3.67
N LEU A 25 8.48 -14.56 -2.55
CA LEU A 25 9.59 -13.86 -1.91
C LEU A 25 10.65 -14.85 -1.44
N ILE A 26 10.25 -15.90 -0.72
CA ILE A 26 11.17 -16.89 -0.14
C ILE A 26 11.93 -17.65 -1.22
N ASP A 27 11.22 -18.06 -2.28
CA ASP A 27 11.80 -18.82 -3.39
C ASP A 27 12.45 -17.91 -4.47
N ASP A 28 12.38 -16.58 -4.31
CA ASP A 28 12.78 -15.57 -5.30
C ASP A 28 12.26 -15.87 -6.72
N SER A 29 10.99 -16.23 -6.80
CA SER A 29 10.39 -16.77 -8.04
C SER A 29 10.23 -15.74 -9.15
N TYR A 30 10.09 -14.45 -8.80
CA TYR A 30 9.80 -13.36 -9.72
C TYR A 30 10.63 -12.13 -9.36
N PRO A 31 11.82 -11.92 -9.99
CA PRO A 31 12.74 -10.86 -9.62
C PRO A 31 12.13 -9.45 -9.64
N SER A 32 11.28 -9.16 -10.62
CA SER A 32 10.62 -7.84 -10.70
C SER A 32 9.60 -7.62 -9.58
N PHE A 33 8.91 -8.67 -9.12
CA PHE A 33 8.09 -8.60 -7.91
C PHE A 33 8.95 -8.43 -6.66
N THR A 34 10.05 -9.18 -6.52
CA THR A 34 11.00 -9.02 -5.40
C THR A 34 11.54 -7.60 -5.33
N ARG A 35 11.91 -7.01 -6.48
CA ARG A 35 12.37 -5.61 -6.57
C ARG A 35 11.28 -4.62 -6.17
N PHE A 36 10.06 -4.79 -6.70
CA PHE A 36 8.92 -3.97 -6.33
C PHE A 36 8.64 -4.02 -4.82
N TYR A 37 8.67 -5.23 -4.24
CA TYR A 37 8.50 -5.45 -2.81
C TYR A 37 9.58 -4.72 -1.99
N GLU A 38 10.85 -4.82 -2.39
CA GLU A 38 11.94 -4.12 -1.71
C GLU A 38 11.75 -2.59 -1.76
N CYS A 39 11.27 -2.03 -2.86
CA CYS A 39 10.94 -0.61 -2.93
C CYS A 39 9.83 -0.23 -1.94
N LEU A 40 8.79 -1.06 -1.80
CA LEU A 40 7.73 -0.84 -0.82
C LEU A 40 8.28 -0.92 0.61
N LYS A 41 8.95 -2.02 0.94
CA LYS A 41 9.51 -2.29 2.28
C LYS A 41 10.48 -1.19 2.74
N ASN A 42 11.33 -0.70 1.83
CA ASN A 42 12.33 0.33 2.17
C ASN A 42 11.75 1.76 2.18
N SER A 43 10.48 1.94 1.84
CA SER A 43 9.81 3.24 1.91
C SER A 43 9.34 3.54 3.33
N PRO A 44 9.62 4.74 3.88
CA PRO A 44 9.13 5.12 5.21
C PRO A 44 7.60 5.36 5.26
N PHE A 45 6.95 5.38 4.09
CA PHE A 45 5.50 5.57 3.96
C PHE A 45 4.72 4.25 3.95
N VAL A 46 5.38 3.09 3.96
CA VAL A 46 4.71 1.80 3.80
C VAL A 46 4.95 0.94 5.03
N ASP A 47 3.87 0.42 5.59
CA ASP A 47 3.93 -0.68 6.55
C ASP A 47 3.47 -1.95 5.81
N ILE A 48 4.39 -2.90 5.63
CA ILE A 48 4.04 -4.22 5.10
C ILE A 48 3.46 -5.06 6.23
N VAL A 49 2.22 -5.48 6.07
CA VAL A 49 1.50 -6.26 7.08
C VAL A 49 1.07 -7.59 6.52
N CYS A 50 0.93 -8.56 7.41
CA CYS A 50 0.44 -9.87 7.07
C CYS A 50 -0.44 -10.40 8.20
N SER A 51 -1.60 -10.91 7.82
CA SER A 51 -2.49 -11.55 8.79
C SER A 51 -1.89 -12.88 9.25
N ARG A 52 -2.07 -13.23 10.53
CA ARG A 52 -1.71 -14.57 11.04
C ARG A 52 -2.39 -15.71 10.28
N PHE A 53 -3.52 -15.46 9.63
CA PHE A 53 -4.18 -16.45 8.77
C PHE A 53 -3.38 -16.75 7.50
N VAL A 54 -2.72 -15.74 6.93
CA VAL A 54 -1.78 -15.91 5.82
C VAL A 54 -0.58 -16.75 6.29
N THR A 55 -0.06 -16.50 7.50
CA THR A 55 1.01 -17.33 8.08
C THR A 55 0.56 -18.79 8.28
N PHE A 56 -0.67 -19.01 8.75
CA PHE A 56 -1.22 -20.35 8.92
C PHE A 56 -1.36 -21.08 7.58
N GLU A 57 -1.89 -20.40 6.56
CA GLU A 57 -1.99 -20.95 5.21
C GLU A 57 -0.61 -21.22 4.61
N TYR A 58 0.34 -20.30 4.81
CA TYR A 58 1.74 -20.41 4.38
C TYR A 58 2.38 -21.68 4.94
N ILE A 59 2.24 -21.94 6.25
CA ILE A 59 2.76 -23.17 6.88
C ILE A 59 2.16 -24.41 6.22
N GLY A 60 0.85 -24.41 5.93
CA GLY A 60 0.18 -25.52 5.25
C GLY A 60 0.75 -25.80 3.86
N ILE A 61 0.92 -24.75 3.05
CA ILE A 61 1.48 -24.83 1.70
C ILE A 61 2.94 -25.31 1.76
N ARG A 62 3.79 -24.67 2.57
CA ARG A 62 5.21 -25.01 2.66
C ARG A 62 5.45 -26.39 3.25
N LYS A 63 4.62 -26.84 4.20
CA LYS A 63 4.68 -28.22 4.70
C LYS A 63 4.49 -29.23 3.57
N LEU A 64 3.51 -29.01 2.70
CA LEU A 64 3.28 -29.89 1.57
C LEU A 64 4.43 -29.81 0.56
N GLU A 65 4.89 -28.61 0.21
CA GLU A 65 5.98 -28.42 -0.75
C GLU A 65 7.29 -29.06 -0.28
N HIS A 66 7.70 -28.83 0.96
CA HIS A 66 8.91 -29.44 1.53
C HIS A 66 8.78 -30.95 1.62
N TYR A 67 7.60 -31.49 1.98
CA TYR A 67 7.35 -32.93 1.95
C TYR A 67 7.54 -33.50 0.54
N LEU A 68 6.98 -32.86 -0.49
CA LEU A 68 7.13 -33.29 -1.87
C LEU A 68 8.58 -33.19 -2.36
N ARG A 69 9.34 -32.17 -1.94
CA ARG A 69 10.78 -32.06 -2.22
C ARG A 69 11.57 -33.21 -1.60
N LYS A 70 11.33 -33.53 -0.31
CA LYS A 70 11.97 -34.67 0.37
C LYS A 70 11.59 -36.00 -0.25
N LEU A 71 10.31 -36.19 -0.60
CA LEU A 71 9.84 -37.37 -1.31
C LEU A 71 10.57 -37.54 -2.66
N TYR A 72 10.65 -36.48 -3.46
CA TYR A 72 11.37 -36.50 -4.73
C TYR A 72 12.86 -36.87 -4.53
N SER A 73 13.54 -36.28 -3.55
CA SER A 73 14.93 -36.61 -3.21
C SER A 73 15.10 -38.06 -2.75
N SER A 74 14.17 -38.60 -1.95
CA SER A 74 14.22 -39.98 -1.45
C SER A 74 14.12 -41.04 -2.57
N THR A 75 13.52 -40.67 -3.70
CA THR A 75 13.35 -41.55 -4.86
C THR A 75 14.48 -41.44 -5.89
N ASN A 76 15.56 -40.69 -5.60
CA ASN A 76 16.62 -40.35 -6.55
C ASN A 76 16.06 -39.80 -7.89
N GLY A 77 14.99 -39.00 -7.82
CA GLY A 77 14.33 -38.42 -8.99
C GLY A 77 13.43 -39.37 -9.79
N LYS A 78 13.24 -40.62 -9.34
CA LYS A 78 12.34 -41.61 -9.98
C LYS A 78 10.98 -41.68 -9.30
N MET A 79 10.43 -40.53 -8.91
CA MET A 79 9.17 -40.46 -8.19
C MET A 79 8.00 -40.89 -9.07
N ASN A 80 7.13 -41.75 -8.56
CA ASN A 80 5.83 -42.00 -9.19
C ASN A 80 4.89 -40.82 -8.90
N PHE A 81 4.69 -39.95 -9.90
CA PHE A 81 3.78 -38.79 -9.77
C PHE A 81 2.35 -39.18 -9.41
N SER A 82 1.87 -40.35 -9.81
CA SER A 82 0.52 -40.81 -9.44
C SER A 82 0.43 -41.10 -7.94
N SER A 83 1.46 -41.71 -7.35
CA SER A 83 1.56 -41.93 -5.90
C SER A 83 1.65 -40.60 -5.16
N ALA A 84 2.51 -39.69 -5.60
CA ALA A 84 2.67 -38.39 -4.96
C ALA A 84 1.38 -37.56 -5.01
N LEU A 85 0.68 -37.52 -6.14
CA LEU A 85 -0.60 -36.81 -6.26
C LEU A 85 -1.72 -37.47 -5.44
N LYS A 86 -1.69 -38.81 -5.29
CA LYS A 86 -2.68 -39.55 -4.51
C LYS A 86 -2.50 -39.34 -3.01
N TYR A 87 -1.26 -39.46 -2.51
CA TYR A 87 -0.97 -39.47 -1.07
C TYR A 87 -0.49 -38.12 -0.52
N ARG A 88 -0.39 -37.06 -1.34
CA ARG A 88 0.08 -35.73 -0.90
C ARG A 88 -0.66 -35.19 0.32
N ASN A 89 -1.98 -35.41 0.41
CA ASN A 89 -2.81 -34.90 1.50
C ASN A 89 -2.77 -35.82 2.74
N GLU A 90 -2.34 -37.07 2.56
CA GLU A 90 -2.20 -38.05 3.64
C GLU A 90 -0.80 -38.03 4.26
N PHE A 91 0.17 -37.38 3.61
CA PHE A 91 1.57 -37.31 4.05
C PHE A 91 2.20 -38.70 4.28
N LYS A 92 1.74 -39.69 3.50
CA LYS A 92 2.01 -41.11 3.72
C LYS A 92 2.29 -41.86 2.42
N ALA A 93 3.11 -41.28 1.55
CA ALA A 93 3.57 -41.96 0.36
C ALA A 93 4.34 -43.24 0.75
N PRO A 94 4.17 -44.36 0.03
CA PRO A 94 4.90 -45.61 0.30
C PRO A 94 6.43 -45.44 0.35
N GLU A 95 6.95 -44.47 -0.41
CA GLU A 95 8.36 -44.18 -0.52
C GLU A 95 8.90 -43.31 0.64
N LEU A 96 8.04 -42.55 1.33
CA LEU A 96 8.44 -41.70 2.46
C LEU A 96 7.24 -41.38 3.36
N ASP A 97 7.28 -41.84 4.61
CA ASP A 97 6.35 -41.41 5.65
C ASP A 97 6.80 -40.05 6.23
N TYR A 98 5.85 -39.14 6.48
CA TYR A 98 6.16 -37.84 7.06
C TYR A 98 6.81 -37.90 8.44
N GLU A 99 6.51 -38.94 9.25
CA GLU A 99 7.19 -39.14 10.53
C GLU A 99 8.73 -39.24 10.39
N GLN A 100 9.23 -39.63 9.22
CA GLN A 100 10.66 -39.76 8.95
C GLN A 100 11.34 -38.42 8.61
N CYS A 101 10.58 -37.39 8.25
CA CYS A 101 11.13 -36.12 7.78
C CYS A 101 10.53 -34.87 8.43
N TYR A 102 9.55 -35.01 9.34
CA TYR A 102 8.82 -33.89 9.92
C TYR A 102 9.72 -32.88 10.66
N GLU A 103 10.76 -33.34 11.38
CA GLU A 103 11.66 -32.46 12.13
C GLU A 103 12.45 -31.54 11.19
N SER A 104 12.99 -32.09 10.10
CA SER A 104 13.68 -31.30 9.08
C SER A 104 12.72 -30.30 8.43
N ILE A 105 11.53 -30.75 8.03
CA ILE A 105 10.53 -29.87 7.39
C ILE A 105 10.11 -28.75 8.34
N LYS A 106 9.93 -29.05 9.62
CA LYS A 106 9.60 -28.08 10.66
C LYS A 106 10.69 -27.01 10.77
N LEU A 107 11.96 -27.41 10.87
CA LEU A 107 13.09 -26.48 10.94
C LEU A 107 13.20 -25.61 9.68
N ASP A 108 12.99 -26.20 8.50
CA ASP A 108 13.02 -25.47 7.23
C ASP A 108 11.92 -24.38 7.21
N ILE A 109 10.70 -24.70 7.64
CA ILE A 109 9.59 -23.73 7.70
C ILE A 109 9.82 -22.68 8.79
N GLU A 110 10.30 -23.05 9.97
CA GLU A 110 10.60 -22.09 11.05
C GLU A 110 11.67 -21.08 10.59
N ALA A 111 12.70 -21.52 9.87
CA ALA A 111 13.71 -20.65 9.29
C ALA A 111 13.12 -19.71 8.21
N GLU A 112 12.21 -20.19 7.36
CA GLU A 112 11.51 -19.35 6.39
C GLU A 112 10.62 -18.30 7.06
N LEU A 113 9.91 -18.65 8.14
CA LEU A 113 9.09 -17.71 8.90
C LEU A 113 9.94 -16.60 9.55
N THR A 114 11.11 -16.97 10.09
CA THR A 114 12.10 -16.00 10.58
C THR A 114 12.57 -15.10 9.44
N LYS A 115 12.89 -15.66 8.27
CA LYS A 115 13.29 -14.89 7.09
C LYS A 115 12.20 -13.90 6.64
N LEU A 116 10.93 -14.30 6.63
CA LEU A 116 9.81 -13.40 6.32
C LEU A 116 9.73 -12.19 7.26
N ASN A 117 10.00 -12.39 8.55
CA ASN A 117 10.00 -11.31 9.54
C ASN A 117 11.26 -10.44 9.42
N ASP A 118 12.43 -11.06 9.55
CA ASP A 118 13.70 -10.36 9.72
C ASP A 118 14.21 -9.78 8.39
N ASP A 119 14.17 -10.57 7.32
CA ASP A 119 14.73 -10.17 6.02
C ASP A 119 13.71 -9.43 5.17
N TYR A 120 12.42 -9.79 5.22
CA TYR A 120 11.39 -9.12 4.42
C TYR A 120 10.61 -8.06 5.21
N GLY A 121 10.82 -7.92 6.53
CA GLY A 121 10.20 -6.86 7.33
C GLY A 121 8.69 -7.01 7.48
N ILE A 122 8.15 -8.23 7.30
CA ILE A 122 6.72 -8.48 7.35
C ILE A 122 6.27 -8.47 8.81
N GLN A 123 5.41 -7.51 9.14
CA GLN A 123 4.83 -7.42 10.47
C GLN A 123 3.60 -8.32 10.55
N TYR A 124 3.69 -9.35 11.39
CA TYR A 124 2.53 -10.18 11.74
C TYR A 124 1.67 -9.42 12.71
N GLU A 125 0.47 -9.05 12.29
CA GLU A 125 -0.48 -8.42 13.19
C GLU A 125 -0.96 -9.46 14.22
N ASP A 126 -1.25 -9.02 15.45
CA ASP A 126 -1.80 -9.85 16.53
C ASP A 126 -3.27 -10.23 16.26
N ASN A 127 -3.54 -10.81 15.09
CA ASN A 127 -4.90 -11.05 14.60
C ASN A 127 -5.45 -12.32 15.24
N ILE A 128 -5.95 -12.15 16.45
CA ILE A 128 -6.93 -13.05 17.07
C ILE A 128 -8.23 -12.88 16.26
N LEU A 129 -8.89 -13.99 15.93
CA LEU A 129 -10.24 -14.00 15.35
C LEU A 129 -11.20 -13.35 16.35
N HIS A 130 -11.24 -12.02 16.33
CA HIS A 130 -11.97 -11.22 17.28
C HIS A 130 -13.45 -11.21 16.87
N GLN A 131 -14.35 -11.01 17.85
CA GLN A 131 -15.78 -11.22 17.61
C GLN A 131 -16.33 -10.27 16.53
N GLY A 132 -15.75 -9.07 16.42
CA GLY A 132 -16.08 -8.10 15.36
C GLY A 132 -15.87 -8.61 13.93
N LEU A 133 -14.94 -9.55 13.69
CA LEU A 133 -14.67 -10.10 12.34
C LEU A 133 -15.66 -11.18 11.93
N TRP A 134 -16.28 -11.86 12.89
CA TRP A 134 -17.07 -13.06 12.62
C TRP A 134 -18.27 -12.79 11.71
N HIS A 135 -19.04 -11.76 12.01
CA HIS A 135 -20.22 -11.42 11.22
C HIS A 135 -19.86 -10.94 9.80
N PRO A 136 -18.94 -9.97 9.60
CA PRO A 136 -18.47 -9.59 8.26
C PRO A 136 -17.93 -10.77 7.45
N HIS A 137 -17.22 -11.71 8.09
CA HIS A 137 -16.70 -12.91 7.44
C HIS A 137 -17.80 -13.81 6.90
N GLN A 138 -18.81 -14.11 7.72
CA GLN A 138 -19.95 -14.91 7.30
C GLN A 138 -20.70 -14.25 6.14
N GLU A 139 -20.95 -12.95 6.23
CA GLU A 139 -21.66 -12.22 5.18
C GLU A 139 -20.86 -12.18 3.88
N LEU A 140 -19.57 -11.91 3.94
CA LEU A 140 -18.71 -11.87 2.74
C LEU A 140 -18.63 -13.25 2.07
N LEU A 141 -18.49 -14.31 2.86
CA LEU A 141 -18.44 -15.69 2.34
C LEU A 141 -19.75 -16.08 1.64
N LEU A 142 -20.90 -15.72 2.20
CA LEU A 142 -22.21 -16.03 1.62
C LEU A 142 -22.55 -15.11 0.43
N SER A 143 -22.00 -13.90 0.40
CA SER A 143 -22.30 -12.86 -0.59
C SER A 143 -21.25 -12.74 -1.70
N SER A 144 -20.32 -13.70 -1.78
CA SER A 144 -19.26 -13.72 -2.78
C SER A 144 -18.92 -15.14 -3.25
N ARG A 145 -18.00 -15.23 -4.23
CA ARG A 145 -17.41 -16.50 -4.69
C ARG A 145 -16.00 -16.72 -4.12
N ILE A 146 -15.63 -15.91 -3.14
CA ILE A 146 -14.32 -15.94 -2.50
C ILE A 146 -14.27 -17.12 -1.53
N SER A 147 -13.12 -17.78 -1.40
CA SER A 147 -12.99 -18.91 -0.48
C SER A 147 -13.13 -18.46 0.98
N LYS A 148 -13.39 -19.42 1.88
CA LYS A 148 -13.51 -19.14 3.32
C LYS A 148 -12.21 -18.55 3.87
N GLU A 149 -11.08 -19.11 3.44
CA GLU A 149 -9.73 -18.71 3.80
C GLU A 149 -9.42 -17.30 3.28
N ASP A 150 -9.66 -17.04 1.99
CA ASP A 150 -9.41 -15.72 1.37
C ASP A 150 -10.27 -14.61 1.98
N CYS A 151 -11.54 -14.90 2.31
CA CYS A 151 -12.40 -13.93 3.00
C CYS A 151 -11.79 -13.53 4.35
N LEU A 152 -11.23 -14.50 5.07
CA LEU A 152 -10.64 -14.26 6.39
C LEU A 152 -9.33 -13.49 6.29
N VAL A 153 -8.47 -13.86 5.33
CA VAL A 153 -7.23 -13.14 5.01
C VAL A 153 -7.53 -11.68 4.66
N LEU A 154 -8.48 -11.45 3.75
CA LEU A 154 -8.87 -10.10 3.34
C LEU A 154 -9.42 -9.27 4.50
N LEU A 155 -10.41 -9.80 5.24
CA LEU A 155 -11.06 -9.04 6.32
C LEU A 155 -10.12 -8.78 7.50
N SER A 156 -9.26 -9.73 7.85
CA SER A 156 -8.27 -9.52 8.91
C SER A 156 -7.19 -8.50 8.54
N SER A 157 -7.00 -8.18 7.25
CA SER A 157 -6.08 -7.12 6.82
C SER A 157 -6.65 -5.70 6.94
N ILE A 158 -7.97 -5.55 7.09
CA ILE A 158 -8.66 -4.25 7.21
C ILE A 158 -9.31 -4.03 8.57
N PHE A 159 -9.58 -5.12 9.29
CA PHE A 159 -10.14 -5.12 10.63
C PHE A 159 -9.31 -6.07 11.48
N PRO A 160 -8.06 -5.71 11.83
CA PRO A 160 -7.14 -6.60 12.55
C PRO A 160 -7.53 -6.84 14.01
N GLN A 161 -8.22 -5.88 14.65
CA GLN A 161 -8.58 -5.94 16.07
C GLN A 161 -9.95 -5.30 16.32
N ASP A 162 -10.66 -5.70 17.39
CA ASP A 162 -12.07 -5.32 17.69
C ASP A 162 -12.39 -3.81 17.60
N MET A 163 -11.39 -2.93 17.70
CA MET A 163 -11.56 -1.47 17.65
C MET A 163 -10.65 -0.76 16.64
N VAL A 164 -9.91 -1.51 15.81
CA VAL A 164 -8.97 -0.96 14.83
C VAL A 164 -9.48 -1.31 13.45
N ARG A 165 -10.03 -0.32 12.75
CA ARG A 165 -10.45 -0.44 11.35
C ARG A 165 -9.56 0.44 10.51
N GLU A 166 -9.00 -0.13 9.46
CA GLU A 166 -8.18 0.62 8.53
C GLU A 166 -9.04 1.57 7.71
N SER A 167 -8.66 2.85 7.68
CA SER A 167 -9.32 3.85 6.83
C SER A 167 -8.92 3.71 5.37
N HIS A 168 -7.79 3.04 5.11
CA HIS A 168 -7.28 2.71 3.79
C HIS A 168 -6.23 1.61 3.92
N SER A 169 -6.32 0.59 3.08
CA SER A 169 -5.28 -0.42 2.95
C SER A 169 -5.23 -0.96 1.52
N VAL A 170 -4.10 -1.57 1.21
CA VAL A 170 -3.83 -2.18 -0.08
C VAL A 170 -3.72 -3.68 0.12
N PHE A 171 -4.32 -4.47 -0.77
CA PHE A 171 -4.18 -5.92 -0.80
C PHE A 171 -3.53 -6.39 -2.10
N LEU A 172 -2.34 -7.01 -2.02
CA LEU A 172 -1.63 -7.54 -3.17
C LEU A 172 -1.84 -9.05 -3.28
N THR A 173 -2.14 -9.53 -4.50
CA THR A 173 -2.38 -10.95 -4.78
C THR A 173 -1.87 -11.36 -6.16
N ASN A 174 -1.60 -12.65 -6.36
CA ASN A 174 -1.47 -13.24 -7.70
C ASN A 174 -2.68 -14.13 -8.07
N ASP A 175 -3.60 -14.35 -7.14
CA ASP A 175 -4.79 -15.16 -7.36
C ASP A 175 -5.79 -14.39 -8.23
N ASN A 176 -5.88 -14.81 -9.49
CA ASN A 176 -6.78 -14.21 -10.47
C ASN A 176 -8.25 -14.59 -10.24
N GLN A 177 -8.53 -15.72 -9.58
CA GLN A 177 -9.89 -16.12 -9.23
C GLN A 177 -10.40 -15.26 -8.07
N PHE A 178 -9.60 -15.10 -7.02
CA PHE A 178 -9.87 -14.15 -5.94
C PHE A 178 -10.07 -12.74 -6.50
N TYR A 179 -9.09 -12.23 -7.25
CA TYR A 179 -9.12 -10.88 -7.81
C TYR A 179 -10.36 -10.63 -8.67
N LYS A 180 -10.75 -11.57 -9.54
CA LYS A 180 -11.97 -11.43 -10.35
C LYS A 180 -13.25 -11.51 -9.51
N SER A 181 -13.26 -12.33 -8.46
CA SER A 181 -14.43 -12.46 -7.59
C SER A 181 -14.64 -11.20 -6.75
N PHE A 182 -13.55 -10.56 -6.32
CA PHE A 182 -13.59 -9.37 -5.49
C PHE A 182 -13.67 -8.04 -6.27
N CYS A 183 -12.87 -7.89 -7.33
CA CYS A 183 -12.71 -6.65 -8.12
C CYS A 183 -13.23 -6.74 -9.56
N GLY A 184 -13.69 -7.90 -10.02
CA GLY A 184 -14.07 -8.12 -11.41
C GLY A 184 -15.28 -7.32 -11.89
N LYS A 185 -15.54 -7.40 -13.21
CA LYS A 185 -16.72 -6.77 -13.84
C LYS A 185 -17.99 -7.62 -13.65
N LYS A 186 -19.13 -7.05 -14.05
CA LYS A 186 -20.46 -7.72 -14.06
C LYS A 186 -20.34 -9.14 -14.63
N GLY A 187 -20.75 -10.14 -13.85
CA GLY A 187 -20.70 -11.58 -14.18
C GLY A 187 -19.72 -12.40 -13.34
N TYR A 188 -18.66 -11.77 -12.81
CA TYR A 188 -17.72 -12.40 -11.87
C TYR A 188 -17.91 -11.88 -10.45
N ARG A 189 -17.95 -10.56 -10.29
CA ARG A 189 -18.14 -9.88 -9.01
C ARG A 189 -19.62 -9.71 -8.67
N MET A 190 -19.97 -9.95 -7.41
CA MET A 190 -21.32 -9.74 -6.87
C MET A 190 -21.44 -8.34 -6.26
N GLN A 191 -22.54 -7.63 -6.52
CA GLN A 191 -22.78 -6.28 -5.97
C GLN A 191 -22.91 -6.30 -4.44
N ALA A 192 -23.44 -7.39 -3.89
CA ALA A 192 -23.58 -7.60 -2.45
C ALA A 192 -22.24 -7.51 -1.69
N ILE A 193 -21.09 -7.64 -2.37
CA ILE A 193 -19.79 -7.41 -1.73
C ILE A 193 -19.70 -5.98 -1.20
N ASP A 194 -20.13 -4.95 -1.95
CA ASP A 194 -20.06 -3.57 -1.44
C ASP A 194 -20.97 -3.39 -0.21
N GLU A 195 -22.16 -3.99 -0.24
CA GLU A 195 -23.13 -3.95 0.87
C GLU A 195 -22.56 -4.54 2.16
N VAL A 196 -21.77 -5.62 2.08
CA VAL A 196 -21.12 -6.20 3.27
C VAL A 196 -20.16 -5.19 3.91
N PHE A 197 -19.36 -4.48 3.12
CA PHE A 197 -18.41 -3.50 3.66
C PHE A 197 -19.16 -2.30 4.26
N ASP A 198 -20.14 -1.78 3.54
CA ASP A 198 -20.95 -0.63 3.96
C ASP A 198 -21.73 -0.93 5.25
N ASN A 199 -22.42 -2.09 5.32
CA ASN A 199 -23.23 -2.49 6.48
C ASN A 199 -22.39 -2.75 7.74
N ASN A 200 -21.13 -3.16 7.57
CA ASN A 200 -20.22 -3.45 8.67
C ASN A 200 -19.29 -2.27 9.01
N GLY A 201 -19.44 -1.11 8.33
CA GLY A 201 -18.62 0.07 8.55
C GLY A 201 -17.13 -0.17 8.26
N LEU A 202 -16.83 -0.99 7.25
CA LEU A 202 -15.49 -1.35 6.81
C LEU A 202 -15.15 -0.64 5.51
N VAL A 203 -13.92 -0.13 5.40
CA VAL A 203 -13.43 0.40 4.14
C VAL A 203 -12.88 -0.74 3.30
N LYS A 204 -13.32 -0.80 2.04
CA LYS A 204 -12.85 -1.81 1.09
C LYS A 204 -11.38 -1.56 0.74
N PRO A 205 -10.51 -2.58 0.78
CA PRO A 205 -9.11 -2.40 0.44
C PRO A 205 -8.93 -2.24 -1.08
N GLU A 206 -7.98 -1.39 -1.46
CA GLU A 206 -7.51 -1.28 -2.84
C GLU A 206 -6.74 -2.54 -3.20
N THR A 207 -7.32 -3.37 -4.06
CA THR A 207 -6.79 -4.70 -4.34
C THR A 207 -6.13 -4.72 -5.71
N PHE A 208 -4.89 -5.21 -5.77
CA PHE A 208 -4.10 -5.29 -7.01
C PHE A 208 -3.64 -6.72 -7.27
N ASN A 209 -3.79 -7.14 -8.52
CA ASN A 209 -3.13 -8.34 -8.99
C ASN A 209 -1.72 -7.97 -9.49
N ILE A 210 -0.68 -8.66 -9.02
CA ILE A 210 0.71 -8.34 -9.38
C ILE A 210 1.01 -8.49 -10.88
N LYS A 211 0.15 -9.20 -11.64
CA LYS A 211 0.25 -9.31 -13.10
C LYS A 211 -0.36 -8.12 -13.85
N LYS A 212 -1.06 -7.24 -13.15
CA LYS A 212 -1.83 -6.12 -13.70
C LYS A 212 -1.78 -4.92 -12.78
N ILE A 213 -0.58 -4.54 -12.35
CA ILE A 213 -0.39 -3.38 -11.51
C ILE A 213 -0.20 -2.13 -12.36
N SER A 214 -0.78 -1.01 -11.95
CA SER A 214 -0.61 0.28 -12.62
C SER A 214 -0.64 1.39 -11.59
N ALA A 215 0.14 2.44 -11.84
CA ALA A 215 0.06 3.70 -11.11
C ALA A 215 -0.39 4.82 -12.07
N GLN A 216 -1.11 5.83 -11.58
CA GLN A 216 -1.49 7.06 -12.29
C GLN A 216 -2.27 6.86 -13.59
N ASN A 217 -3.05 5.78 -13.69
CA ASN A 217 -3.75 5.41 -14.93
C ASN A 217 -2.79 5.28 -16.14
N SER A 218 -1.55 4.85 -15.88
CA SER A 218 -0.48 4.64 -16.85
C SER A 218 -0.49 3.21 -17.44
N GLU A 219 0.64 2.82 -18.03
CA GLU A 219 1.00 1.46 -18.43
C GLU A 219 0.75 0.44 -17.30
N VAL A 220 0.23 -0.72 -17.70
CA VAL A 220 -0.03 -1.84 -16.80
C VAL A 220 1.17 -2.77 -16.87
N PHE A 221 1.76 -3.05 -15.71
CA PHE A 221 2.93 -3.92 -15.57
C PHE A 221 2.53 -5.31 -15.06
N ASN A 222 3.25 -6.32 -15.53
CA ASN A 222 3.19 -7.68 -15.04
C ASN A 222 4.48 -8.00 -14.25
N LEU A 223 4.41 -7.95 -12.92
CA LEU A 223 5.58 -8.19 -12.05
C LEU A 223 6.05 -9.67 -12.02
N THR A 224 5.35 -10.57 -12.71
CA THR A 224 5.81 -11.96 -12.91
C THR A 224 6.71 -12.11 -14.14
N GLU A 225 6.84 -11.07 -14.94
CA GLU A 225 7.77 -10.98 -16.08
C GLU A 225 9.04 -10.24 -15.68
N THR A 226 10.07 -10.33 -16.52
CA THR A 226 11.31 -9.59 -16.33
C THR A 226 11.15 -8.16 -16.84
N ILE A 227 11.15 -7.21 -15.90
CA ILE A 227 11.06 -5.77 -16.12
C ILE A 227 12.38 -5.13 -15.64
N GLU A 228 12.85 -4.11 -16.34
CA GLU A 228 14.03 -3.32 -15.94
C GLU A 228 13.84 -2.67 -14.56
N ASP A 229 14.86 -2.74 -13.70
CA ASP A 229 14.79 -2.27 -12.31
C ASP A 229 14.33 -0.81 -12.21
N ASP A 230 14.87 0.09 -13.04
CA ASP A 230 14.48 1.51 -13.05
C ASP A 230 12.97 1.71 -13.30
N LYS A 231 12.34 0.84 -14.09
CA LYS A 231 10.89 0.90 -14.34
C LYS A 231 10.10 0.38 -13.14
N VAL A 232 10.58 -0.67 -12.49
CA VAL A 232 9.96 -1.21 -11.27
C VAL A 232 10.05 -0.20 -10.12
N ASP A 233 11.19 0.47 -9.97
CA ASP A 233 11.42 1.50 -8.96
C ASP A 233 10.46 2.68 -9.15
N ASN A 234 10.35 3.18 -10.39
CA ASN A 234 9.43 4.25 -10.74
C ASN A 234 7.97 3.83 -10.54
N LEU A 235 7.62 2.59 -10.87
CA LEU A 235 6.29 2.04 -10.63
C LEU A 235 5.97 2.02 -9.12
N ALA A 236 6.88 1.51 -8.29
CA ALA A 236 6.70 1.44 -6.84
C ALA A 236 6.56 2.84 -6.22
N LEU A 237 7.41 3.79 -6.62
CA LEU A 237 7.36 5.16 -6.13
C LEU A 237 6.03 5.84 -6.49
N ASN A 238 5.56 5.69 -7.72
CA ASN A 238 4.26 6.23 -8.15
C ASN A 238 3.10 5.51 -7.47
N PHE A 239 3.20 4.20 -7.28
CA PHE A 239 2.21 3.40 -6.57
C PHE A 239 2.01 3.93 -5.14
N ILE A 240 3.09 4.09 -4.38
CA ILE A 240 3.03 4.61 -3.01
C ILE A 240 2.42 6.01 -3.00
N PHE A 241 2.88 6.90 -3.89
CA PHE A 241 2.34 8.26 -4.00
C PHE A 241 0.83 8.27 -4.21
N ASP A 242 0.33 7.44 -5.12
CA ASP A 242 -1.10 7.38 -5.44
C ASP A 242 -1.92 6.87 -4.24
N GLN A 243 -1.45 5.84 -3.55
CA GLN A 243 -2.15 5.29 -2.39
C GLN A 243 -2.17 6.29 -1.22
N ILE A 244 -1.12 7.07 -1.01
CA ILE A 244 -1.14 8.17 -0.02
C ILE A 244 -2.19 9.22 -0.40
N CYS A 245 -2.29 9.57 -1.69
CA CYS A 245 -3.28 10.52 -2.19
C CYS A 245 -4.71 9.99 -2.01
N ILE A 246 -4.96 8.72 -2.31
CA ILE A 246 -6.27 8.07 -2.11
C ILE A 246 -6.64 8.05 -0.62
N LYS A 247 -5.72 7.62 0.26
CA LYS A 247 -5.93 7.59 1.70
C LYS A 247 -6.33 8.97 2.26
N ASN A 248 -5.74 10.03 1.71
CA ASN A 248 -5.88 11.39 2.22
C ASN A 248 -6.67 12.31 1.26
N GLU A 249 -7.52 11.77 0.39
CA GLU A 249 -8.21 12.53 -0.68
C GLU A 249 -8.97 13.74 -0.13
N ASN A 250 -9.66 13.56 0.99
CA ASN A 250 -10.44 14.62 1.67
C ASN A 250 -9.58 15.75 2.25
N LEU A 251 -8.26 15.54 2.38
CA LEU A 251 -7.32 16.53 2.88
C LEU A 251 -6.58 17.23 1.73
N ILE A 252 -6.74 16.80 0.48
CA ILE A 252 -6.04 17.42 -0.65
C ILE A 252 -6.61 18.80 -0.90
N LEU A 253 -5.74 19.81 -0.82
CA LEU A 253 -6.06 21.19 -1.15
C LEU A 253 -5.87 21.44 -2.65
N GLY A 254 -4.79 20.91 -3.23
CA GLY A 254 -4.39 21.26 -4.59
C GLY A 254 -3.09 20.62 -5.03
N LYS A 255 -2.66 20.98 -6.24
CA LYS A 255 -1.39 20.55 -6.83
C LYS A 255 -0.51 21.74 -7.15
N THR A 256 0.80 21.59 -6.93
CA THR A 256 1.76 22.63 -7.23
C THR A 256 1.87 22.88 -8.73
N ILE A 257 2.02 24.16 -9.08
CA ILE A 257 2.22 24.64 -10.44
C ILE A 257 3.51 25.43 -10.52
N LYS A 258 4.10 25.51 -11.72
CA LYS A 258 5.29 26.34 -11.92
C LYS A 258 4.94 27.81 -11.73
N CYS A 259 5.64 28.49 -10.83
CA CYS A 259 5.49 29.94 -10.64
C CYS A 259 6.16 30.73 -11.78
N ASP A 260 5.38 31.55 -12.49
CA ASP A 260 5.87 32.57 -13.42
C ASP A 260 6.21 33.87 -12.69
N CYS A 261 7.30 33.85 -11.93
CA CYS A 261 7.78 35.02 -11.18
C CYS A 261 9.30 35.22 -11.34
N SER A 262 9.81 36.32 -10.78
CA SER A 262 11.25 36.64 -10.81
C SER A 262 12.08 35.57 -10.09
N LYS A 263 13.35 35.39 -10.50
CA LYS A 263 14.26 34.39 -9.92
C LYS A 263 14.36 34.47 -8.38
N ASN A 264 14.27 35.67 -7.81
CA ASN A 264 14.35 35.86 -6.36
C ASN A 264 13.07 35.39 -5.64
N LEU A 265 11.90 35.61 -6.24
CA LEU A 265 10.62 35.17 -5.69
C LEU A 265 10.42 33.65 -5.82
N LYS A 266 10.96 33.02 -6.87
CA LYS A 266 10.93 31.55 -7.04
C LYS A 266 11.55 30.79 -5.86
N LYS A 267 12.46 31.42 -5.10
CA LYS A 267 13.10 30.80 -3.92
C LYS A 267 12.23 30.80 -2.66
N THR A 268 11.11 31.51 -2.66
CA THR A 268 10.28 31.70 -1.44
C THR A 268 8.79 31.55 -1.70
N MET A 269 8.35 31.57 -2.96
CA MET A 269 6.96 31.50 -3.33
C MET A 269 6.57 30.09 -3.78
N LEU A 270 5.48 29.59 -3.23
CA LEU A 270 4.80 28.38 -3.70
C LEU A 270 3.55 28.80 -4.47
N CYS A 271 3.36 28.18 -5.62
CA CYS A 271 2.15 28.34 -6.43
C CYS A 271 1.45 26.99 -6.53
N PHE A 272 0.14 26.98 -6.36
CA PHE A 272 -0.64 25.77 -6.55
C PHE A 272 -2.01 26.08 -7.15
N GLU A 273 -2.56 25.09 -7.82
CA GLU A 273 -3.95 25.09 -8.27
C GLU A 273 -4.81 24.44 -7.19
N LEU A 274 -5.73 25.22 -6.61
CA LEU A 274 -6.76 24.76 -5.70
C LEU A 274 -7.72 23.82 -6.44
N LEU A 275 -8.06 22.68 -5.83
CA LEU A 275 -9.05 21.76 -6.39
C LEU A 275 -10.44 22.41 -6.46
N GLU A 276 -11.25 21.94 -7.40
CA GLU A 276 -12.61 22.47 -7.58
C GLU A 276 -13.48 22.17 -6.35
N ASN A 277 -14.27 23.17 -5.94
CA ASN A 277 -15.19 23.10 -4.80
C ASN A 277 -14.51 22.85 -3.43
N ILE A 278 -13.19 23.05 -3.32
CA ILE A 278 -12.49 23.03 -2.03
C ILE A 278 -12.47 24.43 -1.40
N GLU A 279 -12.80 24.49 -0.12
CA GLU A 279 -12.70 25.69 0.70
C GLU A 279 -11.27 25.88 1.21
N LEU A 280 -10.67 27.04 0.91
CA LEU A 280 -9.40 27.47 1.49
C LEU A 280 -9.69 28.29 2.75
N PRO A 281 -9.35 27.82 3.96
CA PRO A 281 -9.52 28.59 5.18
C PRO A 281 -8.48 29.72 5.31
N GLU A 282 -8.76 30.72 6.15
CA GLU A 282 -7.85 31.85 6.42
C GLU A 282 -6.49 31.40 6.96
N LYS A 283 -6.50 30.32 7.75
CA LYS A 283 -5.34 29.75 8.42
C LYS A 283 -5.34 28.23 8.23
N LEU A 284 -4.25 27.66 7.73
CA LEU A 284 -4.05 26.22 7.75
C LEU A 284 -2.60 25.80 7.96
N TYR A 285 -2.43 24.66 8.63
CA TYR A 285 -1.21 23.86 8.56
C TYR A 285 -1.26 22.97 7.31
N THR A 286 -0.14 22.85 6.61
CA THR A 286 -0.05 22.06 5.38
C THR A 286 1.04 21.01 5.45
N ALA A 287 0.81 19.91 4.75
CA ALA A 287 1.86 19.01 4.33
C ALA A 287 1.96 19.01 2.80
N ILE A 288 3.18 18.91 2.27
CA ILE A 288 3.43 18.84 0.83
C ILE A 288 4.10 17.49 0.57
N LEU A 289 3.40 16.59 -0.11
CA LEU A 289 3.98 15.34 -0.61
C LEU A 289 4.63 15.64 -1.94
N TYR A 290 5.94 15.45 -2.00
CA TYR A 290 6.71 15.69 -3.21
C TYR A 290 7.52 14.46 -3.57
N ARG A 291 7.84 14.35 -4.86
CA ARG A 291 8.66 13.27 -5.37
C ARG A 291 9.65 13.76 -6.41
N ASN A 292 10.74 13.03 -6.55
CA ASN A 292 11.62 13.11 -7.71
C ASN A 292 11.83 11.70 -8.29
N ASP A 293 12.75 11.55 -9.24
CA ASP A 293 13.01 10.28 -9.92
C ASP A 293 13.52 9.15 -8.99
N LYS A 294 13.84 9.46 -7.72
CA LYS A 294 14.48 8.52 -6.78
C LYS A 294 13.82 8.44 -5.42
N GLU A 295 13.17 9.50 -4.97
CA GLU A 295 12.60 9.56 -3.62
C GLU A 295 11.21 10.20 -3.61
N LEU A 296 10.40 9.72 -2.67
CA LEU A 296 9.14 10.27 -2.22
C LEU A 296 9.38 10.78 -0.79
N ASP A 297 8.98 12.01 -0.50
CA ASP A 297 9.17 12.60 0.83
C ASP A 297 8.05 13.60 1.16
N LEU A 298 7.93 13.95 2.44
CA LEU A 298 6.85 14.77 2.98
C LEU A 298 7.43 15.99 3.70
N TYR A 299 7.05 17.17 3.25
CA TYR A 299 7.35 18.42 3.95
C TYR A 299 6.16 18.88 4.78
N ILE A 300 6.29 18.85 6.11
CA ILE A 300 5.30 19.42 7.03
C ILE A 300 5.68 20.87 7.32
N HIS A 301 4.80 21.80 6.99
CA HIS A 301 5.00 23.19 7.31
C HIS A 301 4.59 23.45 8.77
N HIS A 302 5.56 23.79 9.62
CA HIS A 302 5.37 23.90 11.08
C HIS A 302 4.68 25.18 11.56
N THR A 303 4.45 26.13 10.67
CA THR A 303 3.70 27.35 10.96
C THR A 303 2.42 27.34 10.13
N SER A 304 1.36 27.98 10.61
CA SER A 304 0.18 28.10 9.78
C SER A 304 0.43 29.07 8.65
N PHE A 305 0.07 28.71 7.42
CA PHE A 305 -0.02 29.68 6.36
C PHE A 305 -1.16 30.66 6.64
N LYS A 306 -0.84 31.93 6.44
CA LYS A 306 -1.71 33.10 6.49
C LYS A 306 -1.24 33.96 5.31
N ASP A 307 -2.13 34.75 4.71
CA ASP A 307 -1.82 35.59 3.54
C ASP A 307 -1.74 34.84 2.19
N PHE A 308 -2.85 34.22 1.80
CA PHE A 308 -3.02 33.67 0.46
C PHE A 308 -3.27 34.79 -0.56
N HIS A 309 -2.77 34.59 -1.78
CA HIS A 309 -2.96 35.51 -2.89
C HIS A 309 -3.52 34.80 -4.11
N ASN A 310 -4.43 35.46 -4.82
CA ASN A 310 -4.88 35.14 -6.17
C ASN A 310 -4.91 36.46 -6.95
N VAL A 311 -3.85 36.75 -7.69
CA VAL A 311 -3.52 38.08 -8.28
C VAL A 311 -3.33 39.17 -7.21
N THR A 312 -4.31 39.36 -6.33
CA THR A 312 -4.30 40.19 -5.13
C THR A 312 -4.36 39.35 -3.87
N ARG A 313 -4.15 39.96 -2.70
CA ARG A 313 -4.37 39.28 -1.41
C ARG A 313 -5.84 38.86 -1.29
N ILE A 314 -6.08 37.66 -0.79
CA ILE A 314 -7.42 37.16 -0.48
C ILE A 314 -7.79 37.68 0.91
N GLU A 315 -8.92 38.39 1.01
CA GLU A 315 -9.41 38.97 2.27
C GLU A 315 -10.67 38.28 2.80
N GLU A 316 -11.43 37.61 1.93
CA GLU A 316 -12.66 36.91 2.30
C GLU A 316 -12.41 35.40 2.41
N PHE A 317 -12.74 34.82 3.57
CA PHE A 317 -12.58 33.41 3.89
C PHE A 317 -13.88 32.81 4.48
N PRO A 318 -14.16 31.51 4.24
CA PRO A 318 -13.40 30.57 3.41
C PRO A 318 -13.44 30.97 1.92
N TYR A 319 -12.29 30.84 1.26
CA TYR A 319 -12.16 31.19 -0.15
C TYR A 319 -12.46 29.98 -1.03
N VAL A 320 -13.33 30.17 -2.03
CA VAL A 320 -13.65 29.13 -3.03
C VAL A 320 -13.39 29.70 -4.41
N GLY A 321 -12.64 28.97 -5.23
CA GLY A 321 -12.40 29.35 -6.62
C GLY A 321 -13.69 29.41 -7.43
N ASN A 322 -13.90 30.49 -8.19
CA ASN A 322 -15.12 30.76 -8.93
C ASN A 322 -15.22 30.01 -10.28
N GLY A 323 -15.01 28.70 -10.30
CA GLY A 323 -15.11 27.83 -11.50
C GLY A 323 -14.08 28.13 -12.63
N ASN A 324 -13.51 29.34 -12.67
CA ASN A 324 -12.45 29.72 -13.60
C ASN A 324 -11.10 29.28 -13.06
N LEU A 325 -10.24 28.75 -13.94
CA LEU A 325 -8.89 28.29 -13.58
C LEU A 325 -8.07 29.39 -12.89
N SER A 326 -8.12 30.63 -13.39
CA SER A 326 -7.37 31.76 -12.83
C SER A 326 -7.70 32.02 -11.36
N SER A 327 -8.96 31.80 -10.96
CA SER A 327 -9.39 31.98 -9.58
C SER A 327 -8.88 30.91 -8.61
N ARG A 328 -8.38 29.79 -9.16
CA ARG A 328 -7.85 28.66 -8.40
C ARG A 328 -6.33 28.70 -8.30
N LEU A 329 -5.67 29.68 -8.92
CA LEU A 329 -4.22 29.86 -8.82
C LEU A 329 -3.90 30.61 -7.53
N ILE A 330 -3.46 29.86 -6.53
CA ILE A 330 -3.12 30.39 -5.22
C ILE A 330 -1.61 30.51 -5.10
N THR A 331 -1.15 31.63 -4.57
CA THR A 331 0.25 31.84 -4.20
C THR A 331 0.39 32.15 -2.72
N LEU A 332 1.48 31.65 -2.13
CA LEU A 332 1.85 31.89 -0.75
C LEU A 332 3.37 31.94 -0.59
N LEU A 333 3.83 32.58 0.48
CA LEU A 333 5.24 32.61 0.84
C LEU A 333 5.56 31.51 1.85
N ILE A 334 6.49 30.62 1.50
CA ILE A 334 7.02 29.63 2.44
C ILE A 334 8.26 30.20 3.14
N LYS A 335 8.28 30.07 4.46
CA LYS A 335 9.43 30.37 5.32
C LYS A 335 9.73 29.19 6.23
N ALA A 336 10.94 29.09 6.76
CA ALA A 336 11.25 28.12 7.80
C ALA A 336 10.62 28.52 9.14
N LYS A 337 10.68 27.63 10.12
CA LYS A 337 10.09 27.81 11.47
C LYS A 337 10.64 29.05 12.20
N ASP A 338 11.90 29.39 11.96
CA ASP A 338 12.59 30.57 12.49
C ASP A 338 12.43 31.80 11.58
N SER A 339 11.51 31.75 10.60
CA SER A 339 11.31 32.75 9.55
C SER A 339 12.50 32.92 8.59
N SER A 340 13.51 32.05 8.63
CA SER A 340 14.58 32.03 7.63
C SER A 340 14.09 31.49 6.27
N PRO A 341 14.80 31.77 5.16
CA PRO A 341 14.52 31.14 3.88
C PRO A 341 14.72 29.62 3.96
N ILE A 342 13.85 28.86 3.28
CA ILE A 342 14.06 27.43 3.11
C ILE A 342 15.26 27.19 2.19
N ASP A 343 15.98 26.09 2.42
CA ASP A 343 17.06 25.63 1.55
C ASP A 343 16.65 25.61 0.07
N GLU A 344 17.53 26.08 -0.82
CA GLU A 344 17.21 26.28 -2.23
C GLU A 344 16.91 24.97 -2.98
N ASN A 345 17.56 23.86 -2.58
CA ASN A 345 17.27 22.55 -3.17
C ASN A 345 15.89 22.07 -2.75
N LEU A 346 15.57 22.20 -1.46
CA LEU A 346 14.24 21.84 -0.95
C LEU A 346 13.15 22.70 -1.59
N MET A 347 13.36 24.01 -1.73
CA MET A 347 12.41 24.88 -2.44
C MET A 347 12.20 24.49 -3.90
N THR A 348 13.27 24.06 -4.59
CA THR A 348 13.16 23.57 -5.97
C THR A 348 12.31 22.30 -6.04
N LEU A 349 12.46 21.39 -5.06
CA LEU A 349 11.64 20.19 -4.96
C LEU A 349 10.18 20.50 -4.64
N LEU A 350 9.92 21.37 -3.66
CA LEU A 350 8.56 21.73 -3.23
C LEU A 350 7.78 22.47 -4.30
N THR A 351 8.44 23.31 -5.10
CA THR A 351 7.83 24.10 -6.19
C THR A 351 7.81 23.36 -7.54
N ALA A 352 8.32 22.12 -7.60
CA ALA A 352 8.17 21.27 -8.76
C ALA A 352 6.69 21.07 -9.08
N LYS A 353 6.36 20.87 -10.36
CA LYS A 353 4.97 20.70 -10.79
C LYS A 353 4.41 19.36 -10.29
N ASP A 354 3.11 19.34 -9.99
CA ASP A 354 2.33 18.13 -9.70
C ASP A 354 2.61 17.47 -8.33
N ASN A 355 3.32 18.15 -7.42
CA ASN A 355 3.33 17.79 -5.99
C ASN A 355 1.95 18.04 -5.39
N VAL A 356 1.59 17.27 -4.36
CA VAL A 356 0.25 17.36 -3.75
C VAL A 356 0.34 18.09 -2.42
N ILE A 357 -0.53 19.08 -2.25
CA ILE A 357 -0.64 19.85 -1.02
C ILE A 357 -1.85 19.34 -0.24
N PHE A 358 -1.61 18.97 1.01
CA PHE A 358 -2.61 18.53 1.96
C PHE A 358 -2.82 19.58 3.03
N VAL A 359 -4.05 19.70 3.50
CA VAL A 359 -4.35 20.22 4.84
C VAL A 359 -3.80 19.21 5.84
N HIS A 360 -2.98 19.66 6.79
CA HIS A 360 -2.43 18.77 7.81
C HIS A 360 -3.57 18.18 8.66
N PRO A 361 -3.58 16.88 9.00
CA PRO A 361 -4.63 16.27 9.81
C PRO A 361 -4.89 16.99 11.16
N ASP A 362 -3.82 17.43 11.82
CA ASP A 362 -3.87 18.20 13.08
C ASP A 362 -4.45 19.62 12.95
N ASN A 363 -4.85 20.06 11.76
CA ASN A 363 -5.48 21.37 11.55
C ASN A 363 -6.90 21.45 12.15
N SER A 364 -7.36 20.38 12.79
CA SER A 364 -8.66 20.23 13.46
C SER A 364 -8.64 20.55 14.98
N ILE A 365 -7.55 21.14 15.50
CA ILE A 365 -7.43 21.62 16.89
C ILE A 365 -7.74 23.11 17.02
#